data_AF-A0A1F5MJH1-F1
#
_entry.id   AF-A0A1F5MJH1-F1
#
_cell.length_a   1.000
_cell.length_b   1.000
_cell.length_c   1.000
_cell.angle_alpha   90.00
_cell.angle_beta   90.00
_cell.angle_gamma   90.00
#
_symmetry.space_group_name_H-M   'P 1'
#
loop_
_entity.id
_entity.type
_entity.pdbx_description
1 polymer ?
#
loop_
_entity_poly.entity_id
_entity_poly.type
_entity_poly.pdbx_seq_one_letter_code
_entity_poly.pdbx_strand_id
1 'polypeptide(L)' 'MNKALDFLKEVRVELQSVVWPTTEQTVKLTVVVLLVTIIVSFFVFLIDSALTKGLELFFTLK' A
#
# COMPACT_ATOMS: atom_id res chain seq x y z
N MET A 1 -33.13 19.79 -21.23
CA MET A 1 -32.94 19.21 -19.88
C MET A 1 -32.13 17.93 -20.00
N ASN A 2 -30.81 18.02 -20.19
CA ASN A 2 -29.94 16.85 -20.22
C ASN A 2 -29.17 16.78 -18.90
N LYS A 3 -29.86 16.34 -17.83
CA LYS A 3 -29.33 16.27 -16.45
C LYS A 3 -27.98 15.53 -16.35
N ALA A 4 -27.72 14.57 -17.24
CA ALA A 4 -26.46 13.85 -17.30
C ALA A 4 -25.28 14.72 -17.78
N LEU A 5 -25.50 15.67 -18.69
CA LEU A 5 -24.46 16.59 -19.15
C LEU A 5 -24.10 17.61 -18.06
N ASP A 6 -25.10 18.07 -17.31
CA ASP A 6 -24.90 18.99 -16.18
C ASP A 6 -24.13 18.28 -15.04
N PHE A 7 -24.50 17.03 -14.71
CA PHE A 7 -23.79 16.20 -13.73
C PHE A 7 -22.31 15.97 -14.08
N LEU A 8 -21.99 15.62 -15.33
CA LEU A 8 -20.60 15.45 -15.78
C LEU A 8 -19.79 16.74 -15.70
N LYS A 9 -20.45 17.88 -15.93
CA LYS A 9 -19.82 19.20 -15.81
C LYS A 9 -19.50 19.54 -14.35
N GLU A 10 -20.42 19.24 -13.43
CA GLU A 10 -20.22 19.40 -11.98
C GLU A 10 -19.09 18.50 -11.45
N VAL A 11 -19.09 17.21 -11.81
CA VAL A 11 -18.03 16.26 -11.42
C VAL A 11 -16.65 16.72 -11.91
N ARG A 12 -16.55 17.28 -13.12
CA ARG A 12 -15.28 17.80 -13.64
C ARG A 12 -14.77 18.99 -12.81
N VAL A 13 -15.66 19.86 -12.34
CA VAL A 13 -15.30 21.00 -11.50
C VAL A 13 -14.84 20.53 -10.12
N GLU A 14 -15.48 19.51 -9.55
CA GLU A 14 -15.03 18.90 -8.29
C GLU A 14 -13.70 18.17 -8.42
N LEU A 15 -13.47 17.45 -9.52
CA LEU A 15 -12.19 16.78 -9.77
C LEU A 15 -11.02 17.77 -9.93
N GLN A 16 -11.29 19.03 -10.30
CA GLN A 16 -10.28 20.08 -10.38
C GLN A 16 -9.89 20.65 -9.01
N SER A 17 -10.74 20.52 -7.98
CA SER A 17 -10.40 20.92 -6.61
C SER A 17 -9.63 19.83 -5.86
N VAL A 18 -9.52 18.63 -6.43
CA VAL A 18 -8.67 17.55 -5.91
C VAL A 18 -7.20 17.94 -6.14
N VAL A 19 -6.49 18.17 -5.05
CA VAL A 19 -5.06 18.46 -5.07
C VAL A 19 -4.30 17.19 -5.43
N TRP A 20 -3.91 17.06 -6.69
CA TRP A 20 -3.02 15.99 -7.11
C TRP A 20 -1.59 16.27 -6.66
N PRO A 21 -0.90 15.27 -6.09
CA PRO A 21 0.49 15.42 -5.69
C PRO A 21 1.35 15.72 -6.91
N THR A 22 2.42 16.49 -6.71
CA THR A 22 3.43 16.69 -7.74
C THR A 22 4.15 15.37 -8.04
N THR A 23 4.76 15.26 -9.23
CA THR A 23 5.51 14.07 -9.62
C THR A 23 6.64 13.75 -8.63
N GLU A 24 7.31 14.77 -8.11
CA GLU A 24 8.35 14.64 -7.09
C GLU A 24 7.80 14.08 -5.76
N GLN A 25 6.68 14.63 -5.27
CA GLN A 25 6.03 14.15 -4.05
C GLN A 25 5.58 12.69 -4.21
N THR A 26 5.05 12.34 -5.37
CA THR A 26 4.60 10.98 -5.67
C THR A 26 5.76 10.00 -5.57
N VAL A 27 6.89 10.28 -6.24
CA VAL A 27 8.09 9.43 -6.18
C VAL A 27 8.62 9.32 -4.75
N LYS A 28 8.70 10.43 -4.02
CA LYS A 28 9.18 10.43 -2.63
C LYS A 28 8.31 9.55 -1.73
N LEU A 29 6.99 9.67 -1.84
CA LEU A 29 6.04 8.86 -1.07
C LEU A 29 6.15 7.37 -1.45
N THR A 30 6.27 7.05 -2.75
CA THR A 30 6.45 5.66 -3.20
C THR A 30 7.74 5.04 -2.66
N VAL A 31 8.85 5.79 -2.66
CA VAL A 31 10.13 5.31 -2.10
C VAL A 31 10.00 5.01 -0.61
N VAL A 32 9.35 5.88 0.16
CA VAL A 32 9.10 5.65 1.59
C VAL A 32 8.26 4.39 1.81
N VAL A 33 7.16 4.23 1.05
CA VAL A 33 6.32 3.03 1.14
C VAL A 33 7.11 1.76 0.79
N LEU A 34 7.96 1.82 -0.23
CA LEU A 34 8.79 0.69 -0.64
C LEU A 34 9.76 0.26 0.49
N LEU A 35 10.42 1.24 1.12
CA LEU A 35 11.32 0.99 2.25
C LEU A 35 10.57 0.36 3.43
N VAL A 36 9.43 0.92 3.82
CA VAL A 36 8.62 0.38 4.93
C VAL A 36 8.15 -1.03 4.61
N THR A 37 7.71 -1.28 3.38
CA THR A 37 7.23 -2.61 2.95
C THR A 37 8.34 -3.65 3.02
N ILE A 38 9.57 -3.31 2.62
CA ILE A 38 10.74 -4.21 2.72
C ILE A 38 11.07 -4.54 4.19
N ILE A 39 11.02 -3.54 5.07
CA ILE A 39 11.30 -3.74 6.50
C ILE A 39 10.25 -4.67 7.11
N VAL A 40 8.96 -4.41 6.85
CA VAL A 40 7.85 -5.22 7.36
C VAL A 40 7.90 -6.63 6.81
N SER A 41 8.16 -6.81 5.50
CA SER A 41 8.23 -8.14 4.90
C SER A 41 9.39 -8.96 5.47
N PHE A 42 10.55 -8.33 5.70
CA PHE A 42 11.68 -8.99 6.34
C PHE A 42 11.38 -9.42 7.78
N PHE A 43 10.69 -8.56 8.55
CA PHE A 43 10.27 -8.89 9.91
C PHE A 43 9.32 -10.09 9.95
N VAL A 44 8.29 -10.09 9.09
CA VAL A 44 7.34 -11.20 8.97
C VAL A 44 8.06 -12.48 8.56
N PHE A 45 8.94 -12.41 7.54
CA PHE A 45 9.75 -13.55 7.10
C PHE A 45 10.58 -14.18 8.22
N LEU A 46 11.20 -13.35 9.07
CA LEU A 46 12.00 -13.83 10.19
C LEU A 46 11.13 -14.59 11.20
N ILE A 47 9.94 -14.06 11.51
CA ILE A 47 8.99 -14.70 12.43
C ILE A 47 8.48 -16.02 11.86
N ASP A 48 8.03 -16.03 10.61
CA ASP A 48 7.51 -17.24 9.95
C ASP A 48 8.58 -18.34 9.90
N SER A 49 9.82 -17.97 9.59
CA SER A 49 10.95 -18.90 9.56
C SER A 49 11.30 -19.43 10.95
N ALA A 50 11.26 -18.57 11.97
CA ALA A 50 11.52 -18.95 13.36
C ALA A 50 10.44 -19.89 13.91
N LEU A 51 9.17 -19.60 13.63
CA LEU A 51 8.04 -20.44 14.03
C LEU A 51 8.09 -21.81 13.34
N THR A 52 8.35 -21.84 12.02
CA THR A 52 8.43 -23.10 11.26
C THR A 52 9.53 -24.00 11.80
N LYS A 53 10.75 -23.48 11.95
CA LYS A 53 11.88 -24.24 12.50
C LYS A 53 11.65 -24.66 13.95
N GLY A 54 11.03 -23.79 14.76
CA GLY A 54 10.69 -24.10 16.15
C GLY A 54 9.68 -25.24 16.26
N LEU A 55 8.67 -25.25 15.40
CA LEU A 55 7.67 -26.31 15.32
C LEU A 55 8.28 -27.62 14.82
N GLU A 56 9.11 -27.58 13.77
CA GLU A 56 9.82 -28.77 13.27
C GLU A 56 10.71 -29.41 14.35
N LEU A 57 11.43 -28.59 15.12
CA LEU A 57 12.25 -29.06 16.23
C LEU A 57 11.38 -29.72 17.31
N PHE A 58 10.24 -29.11 17.66
CA PHE A 58 9.32 -29.66 18.65
C PHE A 58 8.68 -30.99 18.21
N PHE A 59 8.32 -31.12 16.92
CA PHE A 59 7.80 -32.37 16.37
C PHE A 59 8.87 -33.45 16.19
N THR A 60 10.13 -33.08 15.96
CA THR A 60 11.26 -34.03 15.87
C THR A 60 11.72 -34.52 17.25
N LEU A 61 11.63 -33.67 18.29
CA LEU A 61 12.03 -34.03 19.65
C LEU A 61 10.99 -34.91 20.39
N LYS A 62 9.76 -34.99 19.88
CA LYS A 62 8.69 -35.84 20.40
C LYS A 62 8.53 -37.09 19.53
#